data_AF-A0A2Z4PUZ8-F1
#
_entry.id   AF-A0A2Z4PUZ8-F1
#
_cell.length_a   1.000
_cell.length_b   1.000
_cell.length_c   1.000
_cell.angle_alpha   90.00
_cell.angle_beta   90.00
_cell.angle_gamma   90.00
#
_symmetry.space_group_name_H-M   'P 1'
#
loop_
_entity.id
_entity.type
_entity.pdbx_description
1 polymer ?
#
loop_
_entity_poly.entity_id
_entity_poly.type
_entity_poly.pdbx_seq_one_letter_code
_entity_poly.pdbx_strand_id
1 'polypeptide(L)'
;MLAIWKGKGWVVPAIFLAAFADVQLFVDYFMGEGFYSDNRWVKVMALVAVAILVGVIGCLFNNRDGVIHVDSETGKKTKSPAHTLLFLPIEVWAVIVPFIFLSVDYFNAEQESKSLTYLEKPRVNDIYGVDFSKIFKNEDPTYKYGTMVVVSVNLNVIEVQSSTHAYDGKSGVRKDIFNGKAKEAFYYADEVTPFNVRETIKFYDDGAIFSVNRK
;
A
#
# COMPACT_ATOMS: atom_id res chain seq x y z
N MET A 1 -15.26 2.64 27.99
CA MET A 1 -14.47 2.67 26.74
C MET A 1 -13.23 1.80 26.94
N LEU A 2 -13.00 0.81 26.08
CA LEU A 2 -11.77 0.02 26.10
C LEU A 2 -10.60 0.94 25.72
N ALA A 3 -9.71 1.23 26.68
CA ALA A 3 -8.49 1.96 26.38
C ALA A 3 -7.61 1.08 25.47
N ILE A 4 -7.34 1.57 24.25
CA ILE A 4 -6.56 0.86 23.22
C ILE A 4 -5.07 0.74 23.63
N TRP A 5 -4.62 1.51 24.62
CA TRP A 5 -3.26 1.47 25.15
C TRP A 5 -3.27 1.51 26.68
N LYS A 6 -2.21 0.96 27.28
CA LYS A 6 -1.89 1.12 28.71
C LYS A 6 -0.48 1.66 28.87
N GLY A 7 -0.30 2.58 29.82
CA GLY A 7 0.99 3.22 30.09
C GLY A 7 1.56 3.90 28.85
N LYS A 8 2.82 3.58 28.51
CA LYS A 8 3.53 4.16 27.37
C LYS A 8 3.32 3.40 26.05
N GLY A 9 2.25 2.61 25.91
CA GLY A 9 1.96 1.88 24.67
C GLY A 9 1.85 2.74 23.41
N TRP A 10 1.42 4.00 23.54
CA TRP A 10 1.34 4.95 22.42
C TRP A 10 2.71 5.31 21.80
N VAL A 11 3.82 5.02 22.51
CA VAL A 11 5.17 5.32 22.03
C VAL A 11 5.54 4.48 20.81
N VAL A 12 4.95 3.30 20.63
CA VAL A 12 5.21 2.41 19.48
C VAL A 12 4.96 3.10 18.13
N PRO A 13 3.72 3.55 17.81
CA PRO A 13 3.46 4.21 16.53
C PRO A 13 4.26 5.51 16.38
N ALA A 14 4.48 6.25 17.47
CA ALA A 14 5.28 7.47 17.45
C ALA A 14 6.74 7.21 17.05
N ILE A 15 7.39 6.18 17.61
CA ILE A 15 8.75 5.79 17.24
C ILE A 15 8.82 5.37 15.78
N PHE A 16 7.91 4.50 15.33
CA PHE A 16 7.94 4.05 13.93
C PHE A 16 7.79 5.23 12.96
N LEU A 17 6.80 6.11 13.17
CA LEU A 17 6.60 7.28 12.31
C LEU A 17 7.80 8.23 12.32
N ALA A 18 8.30 8.58 13.51
CA ALA A 18 9.45 9.48 13.64
C ALA A 18 10.70 8.88 13.00
N ALA A 19 11.01 7.62 13.30
CA ALA A 19 12.23 6.99 12.80
C ALA A 19 12.18 6.77 11.28
N PHE A 20 11.01 6.46 10.69
CA PHE A 20 10.90 6.40 9.24
C PHE A 20 11.08 7.77 8.58
N ALA A 21 10.51 8.83 9.15
CA ALA A 21 10.72 10.19 8.67
C ALA A 21 12.20 10.61 8.79
N ASP A 22 12.83 10.33 9.93
CA ASP A 22 14.23 10.66 10.18
C ASP A 22 15.17 9.92 9.23
N VAL A 23 14.96 8.61 9.01
CA VAL A 23 15.77 7.84 8.07
C VAL A 23 15.57 8.32 6.65
N GLN A 24 14.34 8.65 6.24
CA GLN A 24 14.09 9.22 4.92
C GLN A 24 14.84 10.55 4.73
N LEU A 25 14.70 11.49 5.67
CA LEU A 25 15.39 12.78 5.62
C LEU A 25 16.92 12.61 5.59
N PHE A 26 17.44 11.70 6.40
CA PHE A 26 18.87 11.42 6.48
C PHE A 26 19.39 10.83 5.16
N VAL A 27 18.74 9.80 4.63
CA VAL A 27 19.15 9.14 3.39
C VAL A 27 19.05 10.10 2.21
N ASP A 28 17.94 10.83 2.07
CA ASP A 28 17.74 11.75 0.96
C ASP A 28 18.74 12.93 1.01
N TYR A 29 19.11 13.39 2.22
CA TYR A 29 20.14 14.41 2.39
C TYR A 29 21.54 13.95 1.93
N PHE A 30 21.92 12.70 2.21
CA PHE A 30 23.26 12.19 1.88
C PHE A 30 23.36 11.53 0.50
N MET A 31 22.30 10.90 0.01
CA MET A 31 22.30 10.10 -1.23
C MET A 31 21.54 10.76 -2.38
N GLY A 32 20.82 11.85 -2.12
CA GLY A 32 20.05 12.60 -3.11
C GLY A 32 18.54 12.46 -2.90
N GLU A 33 17.81 13.48 -3.36
CA GLU A 33 16.35 13.55 -3.21
C GLU A 33 15.66 12.33 -3.83
N GLY A 34 14.79 11.67 -3.05
CA GLY A 34 14.04 10.51 -3.50
C GLY A 34 14.77 9.17 -3.37
N PHE A 35 16.06 9.15 -3.01
CA PHE A 35 16.82 7.89 -2.94
C PHE A 35 16.19 6.86 -2.00
N TYR A 36 15.68 7.30 -0.83
CA TYR A 36 14.98 6.41 0.11
C TYR A 36 13.72 5.81 -0.52
N SER A 37 13.00 6.59 -1.31
CA SER A 37 11.74 6.18 -1.94
C SER A 37 11.96 5.19 -3.08
N ASP A 38 13.05 5.33 -3.83
CA ASP A 38 13.35 4.50 -5.00
C ASP A 38 14.00 3.16 -4.62
N ASN A 39 14.74 3.13 -3.51
CA ASN A 39 15.51 1.96 -3.12
C ASN A 39 14.81 1.11 -2.06
N ARG A 40 14.14 0.04 -2.49
CA ARG A 40 13.44 -0.92 -1.61
C ARG A 40 14.32 -1.46 -0.47
N TRP A 41 15.58 -1.79 -0.76
CA TRP A 41 16.50 -2.37 0.23
C TRP A 41 16.80 -1.40 1.39
N VAL A 42 16.84 -0.08 1.13
CA VAL A 42 17.04 0.94 2.17
C VAL A 42 15.88 0.94 3.14
N LYS A 43 14.64 0.86 2.63
CA LYS A 43 13.42 0.78 3.46
C LYS A 43 13.42 -0.46 4.36
N VAL A 44 13.85 -1.60 3.82
CA VAL A 44 13.96 -2.85 4.59
C VAL A 44 15.02 -2.73 5.70
N MET A 45 16.18 -2.15 5.39
CA MET A 45 17.23 -1.92 6.39
C MET A 45 16.77 -0.95 7.49
N ALA A 46 16.08 0.13 7.11
CA ALA A 46 15.49 1.09 8.03
C ALA A 46 14.47 0.39 8.95
N LEU A 47 13.56 -0.40 8.38
CA LEU A 47 12.56 -1.16 9.12
C LEU A 47 13.21 -2.10 10.15
N VAL A 48 14.27 -2.82 9.78
CA VAL A 48 15.00 -3.71 10.71
C VAL A 48 15.66 -2.92 11.83
N ALA A 49 16.32 -1.80 11.52
CA ALA A 49 16.95 -0.96 12.53
C ALA A 49 15.93 -0.39 13.53
N VAL A 50 14.79 0.10 13.03
CA VAL A 50 13.69 0.62 13.87
C VAL A 50 13.05 -0.49 14.70
N ALA A 51 12.86 -1.67 14.13
CA ALA A 51 12.35 -2.84 14.85
C ALA A 51 13.26 -3.21 16.04
N ILE A 52 14.57 -3.26 15.84
CA ILE A 52 15.54 -3.53 16.92
C ILE A 52 15.42 -2.46 18.00
N LEU A 53 15.37 -1.17 17.61
CA LEU A 53 15.25 -0.05 18.55
C LEU A 53 13.96 -0.15 19.39
N VAL A 54 12.81 -0.44 18.75
CA VAL A 54 11.52 -0.63 19.44
C VAL A 54 11.57 -1.84 20.37
N GLY A 55 12.21 -2.94 19.95
CA GLY A 55 12.40 -4.14 20.77
C GLY A 55 13.22 -3.85 22.03
N VAL A 56 14.34 -3.13 21.88
CA VAL A 56 15.19 -2.71 23.01
C VAL A 56 14.42 -1.80 23.97
N ILE A 57 13.70 -0.79 23.45
CA ILE A 57 12.90 0.12 24.28
C ILE A 57 11.78 -0.64 25.01
N GLY A 58 11.10 -1.55 24.31
CA GLY A 58 10.09 -2.41 24.89
C GLY A 58 10.66 -3.21 26.07
N CYS A 59 11.76 -3.94 25.84
CA CYS A 59 12.41 -4.73 26.89
C CYS A 59 12.83 -3.86 28.07
N LEU A 60 13.39 -2.67 27.84
CA LEU A 60 13.79 -1.75 28.91
C LEU A 60 12.60 -1.25 29.73
N PHE A 61 11.46 -0.98 29.09
CA PHE A 61 10.26 -0.51 29.77
C PHE A 61 9.57 -1.63 30.55
N ASN A 62 9.38 -2.79 29.94
CA ASN A 62 8.58 -3.85 30.53
C ASN A 62 9.36 -4.71 31.54
N ASN A 63 10.69 -4.86 31.39
CA ASN A 63 11.50 -5.55 32.42
C ASN A 63 11.61 -4.74 33.71
N ARG A 64 11.61 -3.40 33.65
CA ARG A 64 11.64 -2.55 34.85
C ARG A 64 10.36 -2.63 35.67
N ASP A 65 9.23 -2.82 35.00
CA ASP A 65 7.91 -2.93 35.62
C ASP A 65 7.58 -4.35 36.13
N GLY A 66 8.51 -5.30 35.99
CA GLY A 66 8.39 -6.67 36.49
C GLY A 66 8.56 -6.83 38.02
N VAL A 67 8.95 -5.77 38.73
CA VAL A 67 9.21 -5.82 40.17
C VAL A 67 7.90 -5.96 40.94
N ILE A 68 7.71 -7.12 41.60
CA ILE A 68 6.55 -7.40 42.44
C ILE A 68 6.67 -6.53 43.70
N HIS A 69 5.78 -5.54 43.82
CA HIS A 69 5.65 -4.76 45.03
C HIS A 69 4.79 -5.55 46.02
N VAL A 70 5.38 -5.91 47.15
CA VAL A 70 4.66 -6.53 48.27
C VAL A 70 4.28 -5.41 49.22
N ASP A 71 2.98 -5.17 49.36
CA ASP A 71 2.48 -4.25 50.38
C ASP A 71 2.81 -4.80 51.77
N SER A 72 3.56 -4.03 52.56
CA SER A 72 4.04 -4.44 53.89
C SER A 72 2.92 -4.64 54.89
N GLU A 73 1.75 -4.02 54.69
CA GLU A 73 0.63 -4.10 55.62
C GLU A 73 -0.37 -5.20 55.25
N THR A 74 -0.59 -5.44 53.95
CA THR A 74 -1.60 -6.40 53.47
C THR A 74 -1.04 -7.68 52.87
N GLY A 75 0.28 -7.76 52.64
CA GLY A 75 0.94 -8.88 51.98
C GLY A 75 0.54 -9.07 50.51
N LYS A 76 -0.26 -8.16 49.94
CA LYS A 76 -0.71 -8.25 48.56
C LYS A 76 0.44 -7.96 47.61
N LYS A 77 0.68 -8.90 46.70
CA LYS A 77 1.62 -8.77 45.59
C LYS A 77 0.96 -8.00 44.46
N THR A 78 1.47 -6.82 44.13
CA THR A 78 1.04 -6.04 42.96
C THR A 78 2.18 -5.97 41.94
N LYS A 79 1.85 -6.16 40.67
CA LYS A 79 2.81 -6.05 39.55
C LYS A 79 2.53 -4.73 38.83
N SER A 80 3.58 -3.99 38.47
CA SER A 80 3.39 -2.75 37.72
C SER A 80 2.71 -3.04 36.37
N PRO A 81 1.85 -2.14 35.87
CA PRO A 81 1.09 -2.40 34.65
C PRO A 81 2.02 -2.42 33.44
N ALA A 82 2.06 -3.56 32.73
CA ALA A 82 2.82 -3.68 31.49
C ALA A 82 2.40 -2.59 30.47
N HIS A 83 3.38 -1.92 29.88
CA HIS A 83 3.14 -0.99 28.79
C HIS A 83 2.71 -1.77 27.55
N THR A 84 1.47 -1.55 27.12
CA THR A 84 0.85 -2.35 26.06
C THR A 84 0.12 -1.46 25.07
N LEU A 85 0.19 -1.85 23.79
CA LEU A 85 -0.62 -1.29 22.72
C LEU A 85 -1.50 -2.41 22.17
N LEU A 86 -2.81 -2.17 22.06
CA LEU A 86 -3.82 -3.17 21.71
C LEU A 86 -3.64 -4.47 22.52
N PHE A 87 -3.42 -4.34 23.83
CA PHE A 87 -3.22 -5.45 24.78
C PHE A 87 -1.95 -6.28 24.57
N LEU A 88 -1.11 -5.94 23.59
CA LEU A 88 0.17 -6.61 23.33
C LEU A 88 1.34 -5.80 23.90
N PRO A 89 2.36 -6.47 24.48
CA PRO A 89 3.59 -5.81 24.91
C PRO A 89 4.31 -5.11 23.76
N ILE A 90 4.99 -4.01 24.07
CA ILE A 90 5.73 -3.19 23.09
C ILE A 90 6.74 -4.02 22.29
N GLU A 91 7.39 -4.99 22.92
CA GLU A 91 8.39 -5.87 22.30
C GLU A 91 7.80 -6.71 21.17
N VAL A 92 6.53 -7.10 21.29
CA VAL A 92 5.84 -7.89 20.26
C VAL A 92 5.61 -7.06 19.00
N TRP A 93 5.40 -5.75 19.16
CA TRP A 93 5.22 -4.83 18.03
C TRP A 93 6.49 -4.66 17.19
N ALA A 94 7.68 -4.87 17.77
CA ALA A 94 8.94 -4.92 17.04
C ALA A 94 8.98 -6.03 15.99
N VAL A 95 8.20 -7.09 16.17
CA VAL A 95 8.09 -8.21 15.20
C VAL A 95 6.87 -8.05 14.29
N ILE A 96 5.73 -7.66 14.86
CA ILE A 96 4.47 -7.52 14.11
C ILE A 96 4.58 -6.46 13.01
N VAL A 97 5.13 -5.27 13.31
CA VAL A 97 5.18 -4.18 12.33
C VAL A 97 6.03 -4.55 11.11
N PRO A 98 7.26 -5.08 11.27
CA PRO A 98 8.02 -5.56 10.12
C PRO A 98 7.32 -6.64 9.32
N PHE A 99 6.67 -7.59 10.00
CA PHE A 99 5.97 -8.66 9.32
C PHE A 99 4.82 -8.13 8.46
N ILE A 100 4.02 -7.19 8.98
CA ILE A 100 2.96 -6.52 8.22
C ILE A 100 3.54 -5.76 7.04
N PHE A 101 4.59 -4.97 7.26
CA PHE A 101 5.22 -4.17 6.21
C PHE A 101 5.75 -5.05 5.07
N LEU A 102 6.51 -6.10 5.40
CA LEU A 102 7.05 -7.04 4.41
C LEU A 102 5.94 -7.80 3.67
N SER A 103 4.85 -8.14 4.36
CA SER A 103 3.70 -8.79 3.72
C SER A 103 3.04 -7.87 2.70
N VAL A 104 2.77 -6.62 3.07
CA VAL A 104 2.18 -5.61 2.16
C VAL A 104 3.11 -5.35 0.97
N ASP A 105 4.40 -5.19 1.22
CA ASP A 105 5.43 -4.99 0.19
C ASP A 105 5.52 -6.18 -0.77
N TYR A 106 5.48 -7.42 -0.24
CA TYR A 106 5.42 -8.63 -1.05
C TYR A 106 4.17 -8.69 -1.95
N PHE A 107 2.99 -8.43 -1.39
CA PHE A 107 1.74 -8.44 -2.16
C PHE A 107 1.74 -7.36 -3.25
N ASN A 108 2.29 -6.17 -2.98
CA ASN A 108 2.41 -5.11 -3.96
C ASN A 108 3.34 -5.51 -5.11
N ALA A 109 4.52 -6.07 -4.81
CA ALA A 109 5.47 -6.52 -5.82
C ALA A 109 4.89 -7.67 -6.68
N GLU A 110 4.16 -8.60 -6.07
CA GLU A 110 3.48 -9.67 -6.80
C GLU A 110 2.40 -9.10 -7.74
N GLN A 111 1.62 -8.12 -7.27
CA GLN A 111 0.58 -7.47 -8.06
C GLN A 111 1.15 -6.68 -9.24
N GLU A 112 2.26 -5.99 -9.04
CA GLU A 112 2.97 -5.26 -10.09
C GLU A 112 3.50 -6.21 -11.17
N SER A 113 4.17 -7.30 -10.77
CA SER A 113 4.65 -8.32 -11.70
C SER A 113 3.52 -8.95 -12.52
N LYS A 114 2.38 -9.25 -11.88
CA LYS A 114 1.18 -9.76 -12.58
C LYS A 114 0.64 -8.74 -13.57
N SER A 115 0.56 -7.47 -13.17
CA SER A 115 0.06 -6.38 -14.03
C SER A 115 0.96 -6.20 -15.26
N LEU A 116 2.29 -6.15 -15.08
CA LEU A 116 3.25 -6.07 -16.18
C LEU A 116 3.15 -7.28 -17.11
N THR A 117 3.02 -8.49 -16.57
CA THR A 117 2.83 -9.71 -17.38
C THR A 117 1.57 -9.64 -18.24
N TYR A 118 0.50 -9.03 -17.73
CA TYR A 118 -0.74 -8.85 -18.48
C TYR A 118 -0.60 -7.80 -19.57
N LEU A 119 0.12 -6.71 -19.30
CA LEU A 119 0.40 -5.66 -20.27
C LEU A 119 1.34 -6.10 -21.40
N GLU A 120 2.35 -6.91 -21.11
CA GLU A 120 3.27 -7.47 -22.11
C GLU A 120 2.58 -8.46 -23.06
N LYS A 121 1.55 -9.15 -22.58
CA LYS A 121 0.79 -10.16 -23.33
C LYS A 121 -0.70 -9.88 -23.19
N PRO A 122 -1.21 -8.80 -23.78
CA PRO A 122 -2.61 -8.41 -23.66
C PRO A 122 -3.51 -9.48 -24.27
N ARG A 123 -4.69 -9.65 -23.70
CA ARG A 123 -5.73 -10.58 -24.16
C ARG A 123 -7.05 -9.84 -24.26
N VAL A 124 -7.90 -10.33 -25.16
CA VAL A 124 -9.28 -9.88 -25.25
C VAL A 124 -9.96 -10.07 -23.89
N ASN A 125 -10.73 -9.06 -23.47
CA ASN A 125 -11.39 -8.90 -22.17
C ASN A 125 -10.47 -8.58 -20.98
N ASP A 126 -9.21 -8.21 -21.19
CA ASP A 126 -8.44 -7.57 -20.13
C ASP A 126 -9.03 -6.19 -19.80
N ILE A 127 -9.22 -5.92 -18.50
CA ILE A 127 -9.80 -4.67 -18.01
C ILE A 127 -8.70 -3.83 -17.35
N TYR A 128 -8.51 -2.62 -17.87
CA TYR A 128 -7.57 -1.64 -17.35
C TYR A 128 -8.33 -0.57 -16.56
N GLY A 129 -7.94 -0.34 -15.32
CA GLY A 129 -8.38 0.84 -14.56
C GLY A 129 -7.48 2.01 -14.88
N VAL A 130 -8.07 3.09 -15.41
CA VAL A 130 -7.32 4.19 -16.02
C VAL A 130 -7.70 5.55 -15.45
N ASP A 131 -6.75 6.47 -15.47
CA ASP A 131 -6.94 7.91 -15.30
C ASP A 131 -6.98 8.54 -16.69
N PHE A 132 -8.19 8.82 -17.18
CA PHE A 132 -8.44 9.40 -18.49
C PHE A 132 -7.75 10.75 -18.66
N SER A 133 -7.57 11.55 -17.61
CA SER A 133 -6.90 12.86 -17.70
C SER A 133 -5.43 12.79 -18.11
N LYS A 134 -4.79 11.61 -17.94
CA LYS A 134 -3.40 11.38 -18.35
C LYS A 134 -3.27 10.79 -19.74
N ILE A 135 -4.35 10.20 -20.26
CA ILE A 135 -4.38 9.53 -21.58
C ILE A 135 -4.96 10.47 -22.63
N PHE A 136 -6.04 11.17 -22.29
CA PHE A 136 -6.80 12.05 -23.17
C PHE A 136 -6.64 13.52 -22.72
N LYS A 137 -6.44 14.42 -23.68
CA LYS A 137 -6.08 15.83 -23.42
C LYS A 137 -7.24 16.72 -22.96
N ASN A 138 -8.50 16.27 -23.09
CA ASN A 138 -9.70 17.10 -22.93
C ASN A 138 -10.74 16.45 -21.99
N GLU A 139 -10.30 15.86 -20.89
CA GLU A 139 -11.19 15.16 -19.95
C GLU A 139 -11.65 16.04 -18.78
N ASP A 140 -12.79 15.69 -18.20
CA ASP A 140 -13.35 16.39 -17.04
C ASP A 140 -12.36 16.35 -15.85
N PRO A 141 -11.98 17.50 -15.28
CA PRO A 141 -11.08 17.52 -14.12
C PRO A 141 -11.66 16.84 -12.87
N THR A 142 -12.98 16.69 -12.80
CA THR A 142 -13.72 16.11 -11.68
C THR A 142 -13.86 14.60 -11.81
N TYR A 143 -14.24 14.10 -12.99
CA TYR A 143 -14.51 12.69 -13.24
C TYR A 143 -13.49 12.09 -14.19
N LYS A 144 -12.30 11.82 -13.67
CA LYS A 144 -11.15 11.40 -14.48
C LYS A 144 -10.82 9.92 -14.44
N TYR A 145 -11.43 9.13 -13.55
CA TYR A 145 -11.11 7.71 -13.42
C TYR A 145 -12.16 6.83 -14.08
N GLY A 146 -11.75 5.86 -14.90
CA GLY A 146 -12.67 4.91 -15.52
C GLY A 146 -12.00 3.57 -15.79
N THR A 147 -12.60 2.78 -16.67
CA THR A 147 -11.98 1.55 -17.17
C THR A 147 -11.87 1.55 -18.68
N MET A 148 -10.91 0.79 -19.18
CA MET A 148 -10.84 0.39 -20.58
C MET A 148 -10.86 -1.14 -20.66
N VAL A 149 -11.48 -1.69 -21.70
CA VAL A 149 -11.43 -3.13 -21.97
C VAL A 149 -10.79 -3.40 -23.32
N VAL A 150 -9.95 -4.43 -23.39
CA VAL A 150 -9.34 -4.88 -24.64
C VAL A 150 -10.36 -5.67 -25.45
N VAL A 151 -10.71 -5.18 -26.65
CA VAL A 151 -11.66 -5.83 -27.56
C VAL A 151 -10.94 -6.70 -28.58
N SER A 152 -9.81 -6.23 -29.09
CA SER A 152 -9.02 -6.99 -30.07
C SER A 152 -7.52 -6.78 -29.83
N VAL A 153 -6.72 -7.79 -30.23
CA VAL A 153 -5.26 -7.77 -30.12
C VAL A 153 -4.68 -8.19 -31.46
N ASN A 154 -4.10 -7.23 -32.18
CA ASN A 154 -3.53 -7.41 -33.50
C ASN A 154 -2.02 -7.15 -33.46
N LEU A 155 -1.24 -8.23 -33.33
CA LEU A 155 0.22 -8.20 -33.21
C LEU A 155 0.71 -7.32 -32.04
N ASN A 156 0.87 -6.02 -32.29
CA ASN A 156 1.42 -5.04 -31.35
C ASN A 156 0.50 -3.84 -31.13
N VAL A 157 -0.71 -3.88 -31.72
CA VAL A 157 -1.78 -2.91 -31.51
C VAL A 157 -2.91 -3.60 -30.76
N ILE A 158 -3.36 -2.97 -29.68
CA ILE A 158 -4.55 -3.36 -28.95
C ILE A 158 -5.65 -2.36 -29.23
N GLU A 159 -6.85 -2.85 -29.45
CA GLU A 159 -8.04 -2.04 -29.58
C GLU A 159 -8.77 -2.08 -28.25
N VAL A 160 -8.99 -0.90 -27.66
CA VAL A 160 -9.67 -0.79 -26.36
C VAL A 160 -10.91 0.08 -26.46
N GLN A 161 -11.92 -0.26 -25.68
CA GLN A 161 -13.10 0.58 -25.47
C GLN A 161 -13.05 1.21 -24.10
N SER A 162 -13.36 2.51 -24.02
CA SER A 162 -13.46 3.26 -22.77
C SER A 162 -14.83 3.07 -22.12
N SER A 163 -14.89 3.10 -20.79
CA SER A 163 -16.16 3.06 -20.08
C SER A 163 -16.99 4.31 -20.31
N THR A 164 -18.31 4.16 -20.39
CA THR A 164 -19.26 5.29 -20.41
C THR A 164 -19.37 5.97 -19.04
N HIS A 165 -18.92 5.28 -17.98
CA HIS A 165 -18.89 5.77 -16.62
C HIS A 165 -17.50 6.27 -16.25
N ALA A 166 -17.46 7.44 -15.61
CA ALA A 166 -16.27 8.01 -15.01
C ALA A 166 -16.52 8.37 -13.54
N TYR A 167 -15.43 8.39 -12.76
CA TYR A 167 -15.42 8.51 -11.31
C TYR A 167 -14.44 9.59 -10.87
N ASP A 168 -14.73 10.19 -9.71
CA ASP A 168 -13.86 11.14 -9.01
C ASP A 168 -12.69 10.44 -8.29
N GLY A 169 -12.80 9.13 -8.04
CA GLY A 169 -11.78 8.34 -7.37
C GLY A 169 -11.59 6.92 -7.91
N LYS A 170 -10.36 6.40 -7.75
CA LYS A 170 -9.97 5.01 -8.08
C LYS A 170 -10.84 3.95 -7.38
N SER A 171 -11.43 4.29 -6.23
CA SER A 171 -12.31 3.39 -5.47
C SER A 171 -13.60 3.04 -6.22
N GLY A 172 -14.18 4.00 -6.97
CA GLY A 172 -15.38 3.78 -7.79
C GLY A 172 -15.11 2.74 -8.88
N VAL A 173 -14.02 2.93 -9.63
CA VAL A 173 -13.55 1.98 -10.64
C VAL A 173 -13.32 0.58 -10.06
N ARG A 174 -12.59 0.48 -8.94
CA ARG A 174 -12.31 -0.81 -8.29
C ARG A 174 -13.60 -1.51 -7.85
N LYS A 175 -14.59 -0.75 -7.36
CA LYS A 175 -15.88 -1.29 -6.92
C LYS A 175 -16.66 -1.90 -8.09
N ASP A 176 -16.66 -1.26 -9.25
CA ASP A 176 -17.34 -1.79 -10.43
C ASP A 176 -16.67 -3.04 -11.02
N ILE A 177 -15.34 -3.05 -11.06
CA ILE A 177 -14.56 -4.25 -11.46
C ILE A 177 -14.82 -5.41 -10.48
N PHE A 178 -14.86 -5.12 -9.18
CA PHE A 178 -15.09 -6.12 -8.14
C PHE A 178 -16.50 -6.71 -8.24
N ASN A 179 -17.52 -5.86 -8.39
CA ASN A 179 -18.92 -6.27 -8.52
C ASN A 179 -19.26 -6.89 -9.88
N GLY A 180 -18.34 -6.86 -10.85
CA GLY A 180 -18.51 -7.45 -12.16
C GLY A 180 -19.28 -6.59 -13.17
N LYS A 181 -19.64 -5.34 -12.82
CA LYS A 181 -20.31 -4.40 -13.74
C LYS A 181 -19.45 -4.08 -14.96
N ALA A 182 -18.13 -3.93 -14.74
CA ALA A 182 -17.16 -3.73 -15.81
C ALA A 182 -17.00 -4.94 -16.75
N LYS A 183 -17.81 -5.99 -16.63
CA LYS A 183 -17.86 -7.10 -17.60
C LYS A 183 -19.02 -6.96 -18.59
N GLU A 184 -19.95 -6.06 -18.30
CA GLU A 184 -21.16 -5.90 -19.10
C GLU A 184 -20.82 -5.08 -20.35
N ALA A 185 -21.25 -5.54 -21.53
CA ALA A 185 -20.92 -4.87 -22.79
C ALA A 185 -21.39 -3.41 -22.83
N PHE A 186 -22.54 -3.11 -22.22
CA PHE A 186 -23.11 -1.76 -22.16
C PHE A 186 -22.35 -0.80 -21.22
N TYR A 187 -21.41 -1.32 -20.43
CA TYR A 187 -20.55 -0.51 -19.58
C TYR A 187 -19.55 0.32 -20.40
N TYR A 188 -19.28 -0.13 -21.63
CA TYR A 188 -18.29 0.44 -22.53
C TYR A 188 -18.96 1.20 -23.66
N ALA A 189 -18.30 2.27 -24.12
CA ALA A 189 -18.70 3.00 -25.30
C ALA A 189 -18.38 2.18 -26.56
N ASP A 190 -19.15 2.39 -27.63
CA ASP A 190 -18.89 1.73 -28.92
C ASP A 190 -17.59 2.21 -29.59
N GLU A 191 -17.06 3.36 -29.17
CA GLU A 191 -15.83 3.93 -29.69
C GLU A 191 -14.60 3.08 -29.29
N VAL A 192 -13.85 2.65 -30.30
CA VAL A 192 -12.64 1.85 -30.14
C VAL A 192 -11.43 2.74 -30.40
N THR A 193 -10.52 2.78 -29.44
CA THR A 193 -9.24 3.50 -29.59
C THR A 193 -8.10 2.49 -29.73
N PRO A 194 -7.29 2.57 -30.80
CA PRO A 194 -6.11 1.73 -30.93
C PRO A 194 -4.95 2.28 -30.10
N PHE A 195 -4.27 1.41 -29.35
CA PHE A 195 -3.02 1.72 -28.64
C PHE A 195 -1.95 0.71 -28.99
N ASN A 196 -0.69 1.14 -28.97
CA ASN A 196 0.44 0.21 -29.03
C ASN A 196 0.68 -0.43 -27.65
N VAL A 197 1.06 -1.70 -27.59
CA VAL A 197 1.44 -2.37 -26.34
C VAL A 197 2.50 -1.58 -25.56
N ARG A 198 3.48 -0.99 -26.27
CA ARG A 198 4.51 -0.15 -25.65
C ARG A 198 3.95 1.13 -25.03
N GLU A 199 2.92 1.73 -25.65
CA GLU A 199 2.25 2.90 -25.08
C GLU A 199 1.44 2.51 -23.85
N THR A 200 0.83 1.33 -23.84
CA THR A 200 0.10 0.82 -22.67
C THR A 200 1.02 0.59 -21.47
N ILE A 201 2.22 0.05 -21.70
CA ILE A 201 3.25 -0.08 -20.65
C ILE A 201 3.67 1.31 -20.15
N LYS A 202 3.93 2.25 -21.06
CA LYS A 202 4.25 3.62 -20.69
C LYS A 202 3.14 4.28 -19.86
N PHE A 203 1.88 4.07 -20.22
CA PHE A 203 0.75 4.56 -19.43
C PHE A 203 0.69 3.94 -18.04
N TYR A 204 1.13 2.69 -17.87
CA TYR A 204 1.26 2.08 -16.56
C TYR A 204 2.38 2.74 -15.75
N ASP A 205 3.56 2.93 -16.34
CA ASP A 205 4.71 3.57 -15.70
C ASP A 205 4.41 5.03 -15.30
N ASP A 206 3.70 5.78 -16.16
CA ASP A 206 3.23 7.15 -15.88
C ASP A 206 2.08 7.20 -14.85
N GLY A 207 1.61 6.03 -14.39
CA GLY A 207 0.50 5.87 -13.46
C GLY A 207 -0.84 6.34 -14.02
N ALA A 208 -0.99 6.35 -15.34
CA ALA A 208 -2.26 6.52 -16.04
C ALA A 208 -3.08 5.23 -15.99
N ILE A 209 -2.46 4.07 -16.15
CA ILE A 209 -3.08 2.77 -15.84
C ILE A 209 -2.66 2.39 -14.42
N PHE A 210 -3.62 2.31 -13.50
CA PHE A 210 -3.32 2.02 -12.09
C PHE A 210 -3.71 0.60 -11.65
N SER A 211 -4.40 -0.15 -12.51
CA SER A 211 -4.75 -1.54 -12.24
C SER A 211 -5.04 -2.29 -13.52
N VAL A 212 -4.62 -3.55 -13.60
CA VAL A 212 -4.92 -4.46 -14.71
C VAL A 212 -5.57 -5.70 -14.13
N ASN A 213 -6.74 -6.06 -14.65
CA ASN A 213 -7.49 -7.23 -14.23
C ASN A 213 -7.76 -8.13 -15.42
N ARG A 214 -7.36 -9.40 -15.27
CA ARG A 214 -7.69 -10.49 -16.18
C ARG A 214 -8.60 -11.47 -15.43
N LYS A 215 -9.79 -11.73 -15.98
CA LYS A 215 -10.74 -12.70 -15.43
C LYS A 215 -11.24 -13.62 -16.53
#